data_AF-A0AA86GLT7-F1
#
_entry.id   AF-A0AA86GLT7-F1
#
_cell.length_a   1.000
_cell.length_b   1.000
_cell.length_c   1.000
_cell.angle_alpha   90.00
_cell.angle_beta   90.00
_cell.angle_gamma   90.00
#
_symmetry.space_group_name_H-M   'P 1'
#
loop_
_entity.id
_entity.type
_entity.pdbx_description
1 polymer ?
#
loop_
_entity_poly.entity_id
_entity_poly.type
_entity_poly.pdbx_seq_one_letter_code
_entity_poly.pdbx_strand_id
1 'polypeptide(L)'
;MTRFSTMIGLLAVAAAGMTPVLAQTVSDDETPTTSLNIPGNVQLYGDAKPNVYRPSATVNGEIITSTDIEQRLALIRIANSDMVLPPEEEQRLRQQIFSNLIDEKLQIQEARAADITIDEAMIDQQFAQLAARFRQTPDQFAEYLKSKGSSANAVKQQIRGEFAWDRLLARNVQSTTNVSTEEVEAVVKRLNEAKGQDEFHLGEIYLSATPENAAAVADNARKIMEALRSGGSFAAYARQFSEASTAVVGGDLGWVRPGQLPPSMAQAAAQMEPGQFVGPIEVPGGMSILLMVDRRQVLTADPRDAVLSLKQISLNFAPGTTPAQASELAGKFTEATKTIAGCGAADAVAQSLGASVVARDILMRQLPAPLQATMMDLQVGQTSQPFGAVDEGISVLVLCGRDMPQSASAPDLQQIEQRLLDEKVNKRAQRYLRDLRRDAVIEYS
;
A
#
# COMPACT_ATOMS: atom_id res chain seq x y z
N MET A 1 -28.60 33.72 -67.90
CA MET A 1 -28.91 35.15 -67.61
C MET A 1 -27.63 35.75 -67.02
N THR A 2 -26.87 36.50 -67.84
CA THR A 2 -26.65 37.97 -67.74
C THR A 2 -25.74 38.35 -66.55
N ARG A 3 -24.45 38.69 -66.76
CA ARG A 3 -23.88 40.00 -67.25
C ARG A 3 -24.21 41.14 -66.26
N PHE A 4 -23.38 42.12 -65.84
CA PHE A 4 -22.13 42.78 -66.29
C PHE A 4 -21.70 43.78 -65.15
N SER A 5 -20.51 44.43 -65.06
CA SER A 5 -19.17 44.23 -65.66
C SER A 5 -18.07 45.09 -64.97
N THR A 6 -16.83 44.59 -65.02
CA THR A 6 -15.51 45.28 -65.21
C THR A 6 -15.32 46.82 -65.10
N MET A 7 -14.32 47.25 -64.32
CA MET A 7 -13.37 48.41 -64.48
C MET A 7 -12.33 48.27 -63.34
N ILE A 8 -11.00 48.31 -63.42
CA ILE A 8 -9.94 48.80 -64.36
C ILE A 8 -9.71 50.33 -64.35
N GLY A 9 -8.49 50.72 -63.94
CA GLY A 9 -7.92 52.08 -63.96
C GLY A 9 -7.72 52.66 -62.55
N LEU A 10 -6.59 53.28 -62.16
CA LEU A 10 -5.39 53.69 -62.92
C LEU A 10 -4.15 53.74 -61.99
N LEU A 11 -2.93 53.57 -62.53
CA LEU A 11 -1.68 53.91 -61.85
C LEU A 11 -1.34 55.40 -62.03
N ALA A 12 -0.72 56.03 -61.03
CA ALA A 12 0.12 57.22 -61.17
C ALA A 12 1.25 57.21 -60.12
N VAL A 13 2.41 57.76 -60.46
CA VAL A 13 3.69 57.62 -59.72
C VAL A 13 4.31 59.00 -59.44
N ALA A 14 5.17 59.07 -58.41
CA ALA A 14 5.97 60.23 -57.96
C ALA A 14 5.20 61.29 -57.14
N ALA A 15 5.83 62.02 -56.21
CA ALA A 15 7.27 62.24 -56.00
C ALA A 15 7.72 62.14 -54.52
N ALA A 16 9.03 62.00 -54.31
CA ALA A 16 9.64 61.93 -52.99
C ALA A 16 9.87 63.34 -52.38
N GLY A 17 9.67 63.46 -51.07
CA GLY A 17 10.15 64.55 -50.23
C GLY A 17 10.70 63.98 -48.93
N MET A 18 11.93 64.34 -48.56
CA MET A 18 12.63 63.80 -47.39
C MET A 18 12.92 64.88 -46.34
N THR A 19 12.73 64.48 -45.07
CA THR A 19 13.14 65.15 -43.82
C THR A 19 12.32 66.40 -43.39
N PRO A 20 12.29 66.75 -42.08
CA PRO A 20 12.88 66.04 -40.94
C PRO A 20 11.86 65.48 -39.93
N VAL A 21 12.33 64.56 -39.10
CA VAL A 21 11.64 64.13 -37.88
C VAL A 21 11.63 65.29 -36.89
N LEU A 22 10.44 65.79 -36.57
CA LEU A 22 10.16 66.38 -35.26
C LEU A 22 9.21 65.42 -34.55
N ALA A 23 9.71 64.80 -33.48
CA ALA A 23 8.88 63.98 -32.61
C ALA A 23 7.89 64.88 -31.88
N GLN A 24 6.66 64.97 -32.39
CA GLN A 24 5.53 65.37 -31.57
C GLN A 24 5.10 64.16 -30.78
N THR A 25 5.49 64.14 -29.51
CA THR A 25 4.89 63.26 -28.51
C THR A 25 3.41 63.62 -28.41
N VAL A 26 2.57 62.81 -29.06
CA VAL A 26 1.12 62.84 -28.80
C VAL A 26 0.93 62.43 -27.34
N SER A 27 0.09 63.17 -26.61
CA SER A 27 -0.22 62.88 -25.22
C SER A 27 -0.86 61.49 -25.08
N ASP A 28 -0.48 60.75 -24.04
CA ASP A 28 -0.89 59.36 -23.75
C ASP A 28 -2.36 59.24 -23.27
N ASP A 29 -3.26 60.10 -23.75
CA ASP A 29 -4.57 60.35 -23.13
C ASP A 29 -5.72 60.42 -24.14
N GLU A 30 -5.71 59.53 -25.14
CA GLU A 30 -6.92 59.19 -25.91
C GLU A 30 -6.86 57.73 -26.41
N THR A 31 -7.19 56.78 -25.53
CA THR A 31 -7.52 55.42 -25.96
C THR A 31 -8.88 55.43 -26.69
N PRO A 32 -9.06 54.66 -27.78
CA PRO A 32 -10.37 54.52 -28.40
C PRO A 32 -11.33 53.82 -27.42
N THR A 33 -12.19 54.59 -26.77
CA THR A 33 -13.16 54.10 -25.79
C THR A 33 -14.37 53.45 -26.45
N THR A 34 -14.14 52.43 -27.27
CA THR A 34 -15.10 51.33 -27.44
C THR A 34 -15.09 50.47 -26.18
N SER A 35 -15.45 51.07 -25.05
CA SER A 35 -15.77 50.35 -23.83
C SER A 35 -17.03 49.53 -24.11
N LEU A 36 -16.88 48.21 -24.11
CA LEU A 36 -18.01 47.31 -24.04
C LEU A 36 -18.80 47.68 -22.78
N ASN A 37 -20.09 47.95 -22.93
CA ASN A 37 -20.97 48.33 -21.82
C ASN A 37 -21.29 47.10 -20.97
N ILE A 38 -20.31 46.69 -20.15
CA ILE A 38 -20.36 45.53 -19.28
C ILE A 38 -20.94 46.01 -17.92
N PRO A 39 -22.10 45.50 -17.49
CA PRO A 39 -22.70 45.93 -16.23
C PRO A 39 -21.84 45.46 -15.04
N GLY A 40 -21.75 46.27 -13.98
CA GLY A 40 -20.89 46.02 -12.82
C GLY A 40 -21.25 44.78 -11.97
N ASN A 41 -22.27 44.02 -12.36
CA ASN A 41 -22.76 42.82 -11.69
C ASN A 41 -22.92 41.63 -12.66
N VAL A 42 -21.92 41.38 -13.53
CA VAL A 42 -21.91 40.19 -14.41
C VAL A 42 -21.98 38.90 -13.58
N GLN A 43 -23.15 38.26 -13.56
CA GLN A 43 -23.26 36.85 -13.21
C GLN A 43 -23.01 36.01 -14.47
N LEU A 44 -21.96 35.20 -14.42
CA LEU A 44 -21.67 34.21 -15.46
C LEU A 44 -22.67 33.06 -15.30
N TYR A 45 -23.54 32.88 -16.30
CA TYR A 45 -24.51 31.80 -16.31
C TYR A 45 -23.90 30.52 -16.90
N GLY A 46 -23.66 29.54 -16.04
CA GLY A 46 -23.11 28.23 -16.37
C GLY A 46 -22.06 27.80 -15.36
N ASP A 47 -21.98 26.49 -15.08
CA ASP A 47 -20.94 25.95 -14.21
C ASP A 47 -19.56 26.28 -14.80
N ALA A 48 -18.79 27.10 -14.09
CA ALA A 48 -17.40 27.38 -14.40
C ALA A 48 -16.60 26.08 -14.20
N LYS A 49 -16.51 25.25 -15.25
CA LYS A 49 -15.77 23.98 -15.23
C LYS A 49 -14.34 24.23 -14.72
N PRO A 50 -13.97 23.78 -13.52
CA PRO A 50 -12.71 24.18 -12.87
C PRO A 50 -11.50 23.38 -13.40
N ASN A 51 -11.63 22.74 -14.56
CA ASN A 51 -10.51 22.12 -15.28
C ASN A 51 -9.63 23.22 -15.90
N VAL A 52 -8.93 23.97 -15.04
CA VAL A 52 -7.79 24.77 -15.45
C VAL A 52 -6.66 23.78 -15.72
N TYR A 53 -6.53 23.36 -16.97
CA TYR A 53 -5.44 22.50 -17.46
C TYR A 53 -4.11 23.26 -17.42
N ARG A 54 -3.57 23.49 -16.23
CA ARG A 54 -2.19 23.93 -16.06
C ARG A 54 -1.29 22.71 -16.34
N PRO A 55 -0.35 22.78 -17.30
CA PRO A 55 0.70 21.78 -17.37
C PRO A 55 1.46 21.79 -16.05
N SER A 56 1.86 20.61 -15.60
CA SER A 56 2.72 20.41 -14.42
C SER A 56 4.06 19.82 -14.87
N ALA A 57 4.05 19.00 -15.91
CA ALA A 57 5.22 18.76 -16.75
C ALA A 57 4.83 18.31 -18.17
N THR A 58 5.80 18.31 -19.08
CA THR A 58 5.75 17.66 -20.39
C THR A 58 6.82 16.57 -20.44
N VAL A 59 6.44 15.34 -20.82
CA VAL A 59 7.29 14.14 -20.89
C VAL A 59 7.36 13.68 -22.35
N ASN A 60 8.50 13.91 -23.01
CA ASN A 60 8.71 13.64 -24.45
C ASN A 60 7.59 14.21 -25.35
N GLY A 61 7.07 15.40 -25.01
CA GLY A 61 5.96 16.06 -25.72
C GLY A 61 4.55 15.71 -25.24
N GLU A 62 4.37 14.72 -24.35
CA GLU A 62 3.07 14.47 -23.71
C GLU A 62 2.91 15.25 -22.40
N ILE A 63 1.82 15.99 -22.26
CA ILE A 63 1.55 16.82 -21.08
C ILE A 63 0.97 15.96 -19.94
N ILE A 64 1.44 16.25 -18.71
CA ILE A 64 0.82 15.88 -17.44
C ILE A 64 0.26 17.17 -16.83
N THR A 65 -1.04 17.21 -16.55
CA THR A 65 -1.72 18.39 -16.01
C THR A 65 -1.99 18.26 -14.51
N SER A 66 -2.24 19.37 -13.83
CA SER A 66 -2.69 19.34 -12.43
C SER A 66 -4.02 18.59 -12.27
N THR A 67 -4.87 18.57 -13.30
CA THR A 67 -6.11 17.78 -13.31
C THR A 67 -5.84 16.28 -13.26
N ASP A 68 -4.79 15.78 -13.91
CA ASP A 68 -4.44 14.35 -13.87
C ASP A 68 -3.99 13.92 -12.46
N ILE A 69 -3.23 14.79 -11.78
CA ILE A 69 -2.79 14.59 -10.39
C ILE A 69 -4.00 14.55 -9.44
N GLU A 70 -4.92 15.52 -9.53
CA GLU A 70 -6.11 15.52 -8.66
C GLU A 70 -7.07 14.36 -8.97
N GLN A 71 -7.23 13.96 -10.24
CA GLN A 71 -8.07 12.80 -10.60
C GLN A 71 -7.49 11.49 -10.07
N ARG A 72 -6.16 11.33 -10.05
CA ARG A 72 -5.46 10.19 -9.40
C ARG A 72 -5.60 10.26 -7.87
N LEU A 73 -5.47 11.44 -7.26
CA LEU A 73 -5.67 11.62 -5.81
C LEU A 73 -7.10 11.25 -5.39
N ALA A 74 -8.10 11.65 -6.19
CA ALA A 74 -9.49 11.26 -6.00
C ALA A 74 -9.70 9.73 -6.03
N LEU A 75 -9.03 8.99 -6.93
CA LEU A 75 -9.08 7.52 -6.94
C LEU A 75 -8.56 6.92 -5.63
N ILE A 76 -7.45 7.44 -5.11
CA ILE A 76 -6.87 6.96 -3.85
C ILE A 76 -7.81 7.24 -2.68
N ARG A 77 -8.46 8.43 -2.62
CA ARG A 77 -9.50 8.74 -1.62
C ARG A 77 -10.69 7.77 -1.72
N ILE A 78 -11.22 7.53 -2.92
CA ILE A 78 -12.33 6.59 -3.16
C ILE A 78 -11.97 5.18 -2.67
N ALA A 79 -10.76 4.69 -2.98
CA ALA A 79 -10.29 3.38 -2.55
C ALA A 79 -10.13 3.26 -1.03
N ASN A 80 -9.84 4.37 -0.34
CA ASN A 80 -9.69 4.46 1.11
C ASN A 80 -10.94 5.05 1.80
N SER A 81 -12.15 4.77 1.29
CA SER A 81 -13.43 5.17 1.89
C SER A 81 -13.56 6.68 2.18
N ASP A 82 -13.14 7.52 1.24
CA ASP A 82 -13.13 8.98 1.33
C ASP A 82 -12.26 9.55 2.49
N MET A 83 -11.24 8.80 2.94
CA MET A 83 -10.31 9.25 3.98
C MET A 83 -9.69 10.61 3.65
N VAL A 84 -9.77 11.54 4.61
CA VAL A 84 -9.14 12.87 4.56
C VAL A 84 -7.73 12.76 5.13
N LEU A 85 -6.73 13.11 4.32
CA LEU A 85 -5.33 13.13 4.74
C LEU A 85 -4.95 14.50 5.34
N PRO A 86 -4.01 14.56 6.29
CA PRO A 86 -3.38 15.81 6.70
C PRO A 86 -2.75 16.54 5.50
N PRO A 87 -2.73 17.88 5.45
CA PRO A 87 -2.26 18.64 4.29
C PRO A 87 -0.82 18.30 3.84
N GLU A 88 0.08 18.01 4.79
CA GLU A 88 1.46 17.61 4.49
C GLU A 88 1.56 16.23 3.84
N GLU A 89 0.79 15.26 4.33
CA GLU A 89 0.72 13.91 3.77
C GLU A 89 0.09 13.93 2.37
N GLU A 90 -0.97 14.71 2.20
CA GLU A 90 -1.63 14.89 0.90
C GLU A 90 -0.68 15.54 -0.13
N GLN A 91 0.15 16.50 0.29
CA GLN A 91 1.14 17.14 -0.59
C GLN A 91 2.25 16.17 -1.01
N ARG A 92 2.73 15.29 -0.10
CA ARG A 92 3.66 14.21 -0.47
C ARG A 92 3.01 13.21 -1.43
N LEU A 93 1.74 12.86 -1.19
CA LEU A 93 1.00 11.96 -2.06
C LEU A 93 0.83 12.55 -3.48
N ARG A 94 0.59 13.86 -3.62
CA ARG A 94 0.60 14.56 -4.92
C ARG A 94 1.94 14.41 -5.64
N GLN A 95 3.07 14.58 -4.94
CA GLN A 95 4.41 14.42 -5.52
C GLN A 95 4.67 12.97 -5.98
N GLN A 96 4.20 11.98 -5.20
CA GLN A 96 4.28 10.57 -5.58
C GLN A 96 3.41 10.25 -6.80
N ILE A 97 2.15 10.72 -6.82
CA ILE A 97 1.23 10.60 -7.96
C ILE A 97 1.85 11.20 -9.22
N PHE A 98 2.41 12.41 -9.13
CA PHE A 98 3.06 13.08 -10.25
C PHE A 98 4.26 12.28 -10.78
N SER A 99 5.09 11.73 -9.89
CA SER A 99 6.20 10.84 -10.27
C SER A 99 5.71 9.57 -10.96
N ASN A 100 4.63 8.96 -10.47
CA ASN A 100 4.02 7.78 -11.08
C ASN A 100 3.37 8.10 -12.44
N LEU A 101 2.81 9.30 -12.63
CA LEU A 101 2.28 9.75 -13.92
C LEU A 101 3.39 9.93 -14.96
N ILE A 102 4.58 10.39 -14.56
CA ILE A 102 5.76 10.40 -15.44
C ILE A 102 6.10 8.97 -15.87
N ASP A 103 6.13 8.01 -14.94
CA ASP A 103 6.37 6.60 -15.27
C ASP A 103 5.32 6.02 -16.21
N GLU A 104 4.03 6.24 -15.93
CA GLU A 104 2.90 5.82 -16.76
C GLU A 104 3.07 6.32 -18.20
N LYS A 105 3.47 7.58 -18.38
CA LYS A 105 3.78 8.15 -19.70
C LYS A 105 4.96 7.47 -20.37
N LEU A 106 6.08 7.28 -19.68
CA LEU A 106 7.27 6.64 -20.23
C LEU A 106 7.03 5.17 -20.62
N GLN A 107 6.28 4.43 -19.80
CA GLN A 107 5.91 3.03 -20.05
C GLN A 107 5.04 2.90 -21.30
N ILE A 108 4.02 3.75 -21.45
CA ILE A 108 3.16 3.75 -22.65
C ILE A 108 3.95 4.21 -23.88
N GLN A 109 4.83 5.21 -23.75
CA GLN A 109 5.69 5.67 -24.83
C GLN A 109 6.64 4.58 -25.33
N GLU A 110 7.36 3.92 -24.42
CA GLU A 110 8.29 2.84 -24.74
C GLU A 110 7.57 1.63 -25.35
N ALA A 111 6.37 1.29 -24.85
CA ALA A 111 5.56 0.22 -25.42
C ALA A 111 5.20 0.51 -26.89
N ARG A 112 4.77 1.74 -27.20
CA ARG A 112 4.48 2.18 -28.58
C ARG A 112 5.75 2.25 -29.44
N ALA A 113 6.85 2.78 -28.91
CA ALA A 113 8.13 2.90 -29.62
C ALA A 113 8.71 1.52 -30.00
N ALA A 114 8.36 0.49 -29.23
CA ALA A 114 8.76 -0.89 -29.46
C ALA A 114 7.60 -1.76 -30.00
N ASP A 115 6.66 -1.17 -30.75
CA ASP A 115 5.54 -1.81 -31.48
C ASP A 115 4.59 -2.69 -30.65
N ILE A 116 4.53 -2.50 -29.33
CA ILE A 116 3.56 -3.17 -28.46
C ILE A 116 2.23 -2.41 -28.51
N THR A 117 1.29 -2.95 -29.28
CA THR A 117 -0.11 -2.49 -29.26
C THR A 117 -0.80 -2.93 -27.96
N ILE A 118 -1.58 -2.04 -27.35
CA ILE A 118 -2.47 -2.35 -26.21
C ILE A 118 -3.91 -2.41 -26.73
N ASP A 119 -4.63 -3.47 -26.41
CA ASP A 119 -6.00 -3.66 -26.87
C ASP A 119 -6.99 -2.90 -25.99
N GLU A 120 -7.70 -1.95 -26.59
CA GLU A 120 -8.74 -1.15 -25.94
C GLU A 120 -9.89 -1.99 -25.40
N ALA A 121 -10.22 -3.12 -26.04
CA ALA A 121 -11.26 -4.03 -25.54
C ALA A 121 -10.88 -4.67 -24.20
N MET A 122 -9.58 -4.97 -24.00
CA MET A 122 -9.09 -5.46 -22.71
C MET A 122 -9.09 -4.37 -21.64
N ILE A 123 -8.79 -3.11 -22.01
CA ILE A 123 -8.84 -1.96 -21.08
C ILE A 123 -10.28 -1.75 -20.61
N ASP A 124 -11.25 -1.81 -21.52
CA ASP A 124 -12.68 -1.72 -21.22
C ASP A 124 -13.17 -2.89 -20.36
N GLN A 125 -12.67 -4.11 -20.61
CA GLN A 125 -12.95 -5.28 -19.78
C GLN A 125 -12.41 -5.11 -18.35
N GLN A 126 -11.18 -4.63 -18.17
CA GLN A 126 -10.62 -4.35 -16.84
C GLN A 126 -11.37 -3.24 -16.11
N PHE A 127 -11.74 -2.17 -16.83
CA PHE A 127 -12.57 -1.11 -16.28
C PHE A 127 -13.95 -1.63 -15.80
N ALA A 128 -14.57 -2.53 -16.57
CA ALA A 128 -15.82 -3.19 -16.17
C ALA A 128 -15.65 -4.13 -14.97
N GLN A 129 -14.53 -4.86 -14.89
CA GLN A 129 -14.20 -5.69 -13.72
C GLN A 129 -13.99 -4.84 -12.46
N LEU A 130 -13.40 -3.65 -12.57
CA LEU A 130 -13.27 -2.70 -11.47
C LEU A 130 -14.64 -2.12 -11.05
N ALA A 131 -15.47 -1.68 -12.00
CA ALA A 131 -16.82 -1.19 -11.75
C ALA A 131 -17.68 -2.21 -10.98
N ALA A 132 -17.55 -3.50 -11.33
CA ALA A 132 -18.25 -4.60 -10.65
C ALA A 132 -17.86 -4.75 -9.16
N ARG A 133 -16.61 -4.40 -8.76
CA ARG A 133 -16.20 -4.39 -7.35
C ARG A 133 -16.95 -3.32 -6.55
N PHE A 134 -17.28 -2.18 -7.18
CA PHE A 134 -18.14 -1.14 -6.64
C PHE A 134 -19.65 -1.46 -6.79
N ARG A 135 -20.00 -2.66 -7.27
CA ARG A 135 -21.38 -3.10 -7.55
C ARG A 135 -22.11 -2.21 -8.55
N GLN A 136 -21.37 -1.65 -9.50
CA GLN A 136 -21.86 -0.72 -10.52
C GLN A 136 -21.59 -1.25 -11.94
N THR A 137 -22.41 -0.83 -12.89
CA THR A 137 -22.11 -0.96 -14.33
C THR A 137 -21.02 0.04 -14.75
N PRO A 138 -20.33 -0.15 -15.89
CA PRO A 138 -19.29 0.77 -16.35
C PRO A 138 -19.75 2.24 -16.43
N ASP A 139 -20.96 2.50 -16.93
CA ASP A 139 -21.50 3.86 -17.08
C ASP A 139 -21.84 4.50 -15.72
N GLN A 140 -22.43 3.71 -14.80
CA GLN A 140 -22.69 4.16 -13.43
C GLN A 140 -21.39 4.47 -12.69
N PHE A 141 -20.35 3.64 -12.87
CA PHE A 141 -19.04 3.87 -12.28
C PHE A 141 -18.34 5.08 -12.88
N ALA A 142 -18.47 5.31 -14.20
CA ALA A 142 -17.92 6.51 -14.84
C ALA A 142 -18.53 7.82 -14.29
N GLU A 143 -19.85 7.86 -14.07
CA GLU A 143 -20.50 9.03 -13.46
C GLU A 143 -20.20 9.14 -11.95
N TYR A 144 -20.09 8.01 -11.23
CA TYR A 144 -19.63 7.99 -9.85
C TYR A 144 -18.22 8.58 -9.69
N LEU A 145 -17.25 8.12 -10.49
CA LEU A 145 -15.89 8.67 -10.53
C LEU A 145 -15.89 10.18 -10.76
N LYS A 146 -16.69 10.65 -11.72
CA LYS A 146 -16.86 12.06 -12.05
C LYS A 146 -17.46 12.87 -10.90
N SER A 147 -18.47 12.34 -10.21
CA SER A 147 -19.07 12.96 -9.00
C SER A 147 -18.07 13.10 -7.84
N LYS A 148 -17.03 12.26 -7.82
CA LYS A 148 -15.94 12.26 -6.83
C LYS A 148 -14.68 13.01 -7.28
N GLY A 149 -14.71 13.73 -8.41
CA GLY A 149 -13.58 14.49 -8.92
C GLY A 149 -12.51 13.68 -9.67
N SER A 150 -12.80 12.42 -10.01
CA SER A 150 -11.97 11.59 -10.88
C SER A 150 -12.58 11.44 -12.29
N SER A 151 -12.07 10.54 -13.13
CA SER A 151 -12.67 10.21 -14.42
C SER A 151 -12.43 8.76 -14.86
N ALA A 152 -13.36 8.23 -15.65
CA ALA A 152 -13.16 6.93 -16.31
C ALA A 152 -11.94 6.93 -17.25
N ASN A 153 -11.60 8.08 -17.86
CA ASN A 153 -10.41 8.19 -18.71
C ASN A 153 -9.13 7.99 -17.87
N ALA A 154 -8.99 8.67 -16.73
CA ALA A 154 -7.86 8.49 -15.83
C ALA A 154 -7.68 7.02 -15.44
N VAL A 155 -8.74 6.33 -15.02
CA VAL A 155 -8.68 4.89 -14.70
C VAL A 155 -8.22 4.06 -15.92
N LYS A 156 -8.79 4.29 -17.10
CA LYS A 156 -8.40 3.58 -18.33
C LYS A 156 -6.95 3.88 -18.77
N GLN A 157 -6.42 5.09 -18.53
CA GLN A 157 -4.99 5.39 -18.76
C GLN A 157 -4.08 4.59 -17.83
N GLN A 158 -4.45 4.46 -16.55
CA GLN A 158 -3.68 3.65 -15.60
C GLN A 158 -3.60 2.20 -16.05
N ILE A 159 -4.75 1.60 -16.39
CA ILE A 159 -4.84 0.23 -16.94
C ILE A 159 -4.01 0.09 -18.23
N ARG A 160 -4.00 1.13 -19.10
CA ARG A 160 -3.16 1.14 -20.31
C ARG A 160 -1.66 1.16 -19.97
N GLY A 161 -1.26 1.91 -18.95
CA GLY A 161 0.11 1.95 -18.45
C GLY A 161 0.56 0.62 -17.86
N GLU A 162 -0.27 0.02 -16.99
CA GLU A 162 -0.05 -1.32 -16.42
C GLU A 162 0.14 -2.37 -17.54
N PHE A 163 -0.78 -2.44 -18.51
CA PHE A 163 -0.66 -3.35 -19.66
C PHE A 163 0.52 -3.06 -20.59
N ALA A 164 0.88 -1.79 -20.79
CA ALA A 164 2.06 -1.41 -21.55
C ALA A 164 3.34 -1.92 -20.87
N TRP A 165 3.44 -1.73 -19.55
CA TRP A 165 4.58 -2.15 -18.77
C TRP A 165 4.69 -3.67 -18.66
N ASP A 166 3.59 -4.38 -18.38
CA ASP A 166 3.59 -5.85 -18.29
C ASP A 166 4.05 -6.50 -19.61
N ARG A 167 3.56 -6.00 -20.75
CA ARG A 167 3.97 -6.49 -22.07
C ARG A 167 5.43 -6.15 -22.40
N LEU A 168 5.91 -4.96 -22.02
CA LEU A 168 7.33 -4.59 -22.13
C LEU A 168 8.21 -5.52 -21.30
N LEU A 169 7.85 -5.76 -20.03
CA LEU A 169 8.62 -6.63 -19.14
C LEU A 169 8.62 -8.08 -19.62
N ALA A 170 7.47 -8.62 -20.04
CA ALA A 170 7.39 -9.97 -20.59
C ALA A 170 8.34 -10.16 -21.79
N ARG A 171 8.35 -9.21 -22.73
CA ARG A 171 9.17 -9.32 -23.95
C ARG A 171 10.64 -8.96 -23.73
N ASN A 172 10.95 -7.87 -23.03
CA ASN A 172 12.30 -7.30 -22.97
C ASN A 172 13.08 -7.77 -21.73
N VAL A 173 12.40 -8.11 -20.63
CA VAL A 173 13.05 -8.49 -19.35
C VAL A 173 12.91 -9.98 -19.06
N GLN A 174 11.70 -10.53 -19.02
CA GLN A 174 11.46 -11.93 -18.63
C GLN A 174 12.09 -12.90 -19.62
N SER A 175 11.95 -12.67 -20.94
CA SER A 175 12.55 -13.50 -22.00
C SER A 175 14.07 -13.71 -21.90
N THR A 176 14.79 -12.78 -21.27
CA THR A 176 16.25 -12.80 -21.08
C THR A 176 16.67 -13.08 -19.64
N THR A 177 15.71 -13.39 -18.76
CA THR A 177 15.95 -13.64 -17.33
C THR A 177 15.64 -15.09 -17.00
N ASN A 178 16.67 -15.81 -16.59
CA ASN A 178 16.57 -17.18 -16.08
C ASN A 178 17.18 -17.28 -14.68
N VAL A 179 16.86 -18.38 -14.01
CA VAL A 179 17.49 -18.83 -12.77
C VAL A 179 18.24 -20.12 -13.09
N SER A 180 19.47 -20.27 -12.65
CA SER A 180 20.23 -21.50 -12.84
C SER A 180 19.97 -22.48 -11.70
N THR A 181 20.15 -23.77 -11.96
CA THR A 181 20.00 -24.82 -10.93
C THR A 181 20.92 -24.56 -9.74
N GLU A 182 22.14 -24.08 -9.99
CA GLU A 182 23.13 -23.74 -8.97
C GLU A 182 22.66 -22.58 -8.05
N GLU A 183 21.87 -21.63 -8.57
CA GLU A 183 21.28 -20.57 -7.74
C GLU A 183 20.19 -21.11 -6.82
N VAL A 184 19.34 -22.01 -7.32
CA VAL A 184 18.31 -22.71 -6.51
C VAL A 184 18.99 -23.58 -5.45
N GLU A 185 19.96 -24.40 -5.85
CA GLU A 185 20.75 -25.24 -4.94
C GLU A 185 21.49 -24.42 -3.88
N ALA A 186 22.05 -23.26 -4.24
CA ALA A 186 22.70 -22.37 -3.28
C ALA A 186 21.72 -21.80 -2.24
N VAL A 187 20.46 -21.55 -2.60
CA VAL A 187 19.41 -21.17 -1.64
C VAL A 187 19.01 -22.37 -0.77
N VAL A 188 18.75 -23.54 -1.37
CA VAL A 188 18.40 -24.78 -0.63
C VAL A 188 19.50 -25.15 0.36
N LYS A 189 20.76 -25.09 -0.04
CA LYS A 189 21.92 -25.31 0.82
C LYS A 189 21.94 -24.34 1.99
N ARG A 190 21.78 -23.04 1.73
CA ARG A 190 21.76 -21.98 2.77
C ARG A 190 20.62 -22.17 3.76
N LEU A 191 19.43 -22.59 3.30
CA LEU A 191 18.29 -22.89 4.17
C LEU A 191 18.55 -24.13 5.05
N ASN A 192 19.15 -25.18 4.49
CA ASN A 192 19.53 -26.39 5.25
C ASN A 192 20.65 -26.11 6.27
N GLU A 193 21.66 -25.33 5.91
CA GLU A 193 22.72 -24.87 6.83
C GLU A 193 22.18 -23.96 7.94
N ALA A 194 21.10 -23.22 7.67
CA ALA A 194 20.41 -22.38 8.64
C ALA A 194 19.36 -23.12 9.48
N LYS A 195 19.09 -24.41 9.23
CA LYS A 195 17.97 -25.13 9.87
C LYS A 195 18.03 -25.07 11.41
N GLY A 196 16.91 -24.69 12.01
CA GLY A 196 16.77 -24.51 13.46
C GLY A 196 17.38 -23.22 14.02
N GLN A 197 18.00 -22.36 13.19
CA GLN A 197 18.39 -21.00 13.58
C GLN A 197 17.16 -20.09 13.54
N ASP A 198 17.12 -19.10 14.42
CA ASP A 198 16.08 -18.08 14.42
C ASP A 198 16.22 -17.13 13.21
N GLU A 199 15.07 -16.76 12.64
CA GLU A 199 14.89 -15.69 11.66
C GLU A 199 13.83 -14.72 12.18
N PHE A 200 14.11 -13.42 12.04
CA PHE A 200 13.21 -12.34 12.43
C PHE A 200 12.80 -11.54 11.19
N HIS A 201 11.52 -11.30 11.02
CA HIS A 201 11.01 -10.32 10.06
C HIS A 201 10.97 -8.97 10.76
N LEU A 202 11.83 -8.04 10.37
CA LEU A 202 12.02 -6.78 11.08
C LEU A 202 11.67 -5.57 10.21
N GLY A 203 11.10 -4.53 10.84
CA GLY A 203 11.10 -3.17 10.31
C GLY A 203 12.13 -2.32 11.06
N GLU A 204 12.77 -1.37 10.37
CA GLU A 204 13.76 -0.44 10.92
C GLU A 204 13.41 1.02 10.60
N ILE A 205 13.60 1.90 11.60
CA ILE A 205 13.77 3.34 11.43
C ILE A 205 15.18 3.70 11.93
N TYR A 206 16.14 3.74 11.01
CA TYR A 206 17.50 4.23 11.25
C TYR A 206 17.54 5.76 11.13
N LEU A 207 18.16 6.42 12.10
CA LEU A 207 18.49 7.85 12.11
C LEU A 207 20.01 7.99 12.24
N SER A 208 20.66 8.78 11.38
CA SER A 208 22.11 9.00 11.47
C SER A 208 22.45 9.90 12.65
N ALA A 209 23.60 9.65 13.29
CA ALA A 209 24.10 10.44 14.41
C ALA A 209 25.62 10.58 14.36
N THR A 210 26.09 11.81 14.59
CA THR A 210 27.47 12.12 14.93
C THR A 210 27.60 12.30 16.45
N PRO A 211 28.81 12.20 17.03
CA PRO A 211 28.99 12.41 18.47
C PRO A 211 28.44 13.76 18.99
N GLU A 212 28.43 14.79 18.13
CA GLU A 212 27.98 16.14 18.45
C GLU A 212 26.45 16.28 18.46
N ASN A 213 25.72 15.48 17.67
CA ASN A 213 24.27 15.57 17.55
C ASN A 213 23.49 14.39 18.20
N ALA A 214 24.19 13.36 18.67
CA ALA A 214 23.60 12.11 19.17
C ALA A 214 22.48 12.30 20.21
N ALA A 215 22.62 13.28 21.12
CA ALA A 215 21.58 13.60 22.10
C ALA A 215 20.27 14.08 21.44
N ALA A 216 20.37 14.94 20.43
CA ALA A 216 19.22 15.45 19.67
C ALA A 216 18.59 14.38 18.78
N VAL A 217 19.40 13.48 18.21
CA VAL A 217 18.90 12.32 17.45
C VAL A 217 18.17 11.34 18.38
N ALA A 218 18.69 11.09 19.59
CA ALA A 218 18.01 10.29 20.60
C ALA A 218 16.71 10.95 21.10
N ASP A 219 16.65 12.29 21.23
CA ASP A 219 15.40 13.01 21.49
C ASP A 219 14.39 12.83 20.34
N ASN A 220 14.84 12.88 19.09
CA ASN A 220 13.99 12.67 17.92
C ASN A 220 13.45 11.23 17.87
N ALA A 221 14.30 10.22 18.07
CA ALA A 221 13.90 8.83 18.13
C ALA A 221 12.86 8.58 19.23
N ARG A 222 13.04 9.17 20.42
CA ARG A 222 12.06 9.10 21.52
C ARG A 222 10.70 9.70 21.14
N LYS A 223 10.66 10.80 20.37
CA LYS A 223 9.41 11.38 19.83
C LYS A 223 8.73 10.46 18.83
N ILE A 224 9.50 9.86 17.91
CA ILE A 224 8.98 8.87 16.95
C ILE A 224 8.35 7.69 17.72
N MET A 225 9.04 7.12 18.71
CA MET A 225 8.50 6.04 19.52
C MET A 225 7.21 6.41 20.25
N GLU A 226 7.07 7.64 20.76
CA GLU A 226 5.86 8.08 21.42
C GLU A 226 4.66 8.20 20.46
N ALA A 227 4.91 8.66 19.24
CA ALA A 227 3.91 8.66 18.19
C ALA A 227 3.51 7.22 17.77
N LEU A 228 4.47 6.29 17.71
CA LEU A 228 4.19 4.86 17.46
C LEU A 228 3.34 4.25 18.60
N ARG A 229 3.63 4.56 19.87
CA ARG A 229 2.80 4.15 21.02
C ARG A 229 1.38 4.70 20.93
N SER A 230 1.23 5.90 20.36
CA SER A 230 -0.05 6.57 20.13
C SER A 230 -0.82 6.04 18.91
N GLY A 231 -0.35 4.95 18.27
CA GLY A 231 -1.01 4.33 17.11
C GLY A 231 -0.49 4.80 15.74
N GLY A 232 0.63 5.54 15.70
CA GLY A 232 1.26 5.97 14.45
C GLY A 232 1.77 4.79 13.59
N SER A 233 1.63 4.90 12.27
CA SER A 233 2.06 3.85 11.33
C SER A 233 3.57 3.78 11.19
N PHE A 234 4.20 2.68 11.65
CA PHE A 234 5.64 2.46 11.55
C PHE A 234 6.18 2.69 10.13
N ALA A 235 5.50 2.16 9.11
CA ALA A 235 5.89 2.31 7.71
C ALA A 235 5.81 3.76 7.20
N ALA A 236 4.91 4.60 7.76
CA ALA A 236 4.86 6.02 7.44
C ALA A 236 6.01 6.79 8.09
N TYR A 237 6.29 6.52 9.37
CA TYR A 237 7.43 7.10 10.09
C TYR A 237 8.77 6.69 9.47
N ALA A 238 8.91 5.43 9.03
CA ALA A 238 10.08 4.97 8.31
C ALA A 238 10.30 5.72 6.99
N ARG A 239 9.26 5.88 6.16
CA ARG A 239 9.32 6.67 4.91
C ARG A 239 9.67 8.14 5.12
N GLN A 240 9.24 8.73 6.24
CA GLN A 240 9.42 10.15 6.51
C GLN A 240 10.76 10.48 7.17
N PHE A 241 11.21 9.65 8.11
CA PHE A 241 12.32 9.97 9.00
C PHE A 241 13.52 9.05 8.87
N SER A 242 13.38 7.85 8.30
CA SER A 242 14.52 6.94 8.22
C SER A 242 15.47 7.31 7.09
N GLU A 243 16.76 7.26 7.41
CA GLU A 243 17.87 7.42 6.47
C GLU A 243 18.38 6.08 5.90
N ALA A 244 17.73 4.96 6.26
CA ALA A 244 18.00 3.64 5.67
C ALA A 244 17.50 3.54 4.23
N SER A 245 18.15 2.70 3.42
CA SER A 245 17.71 2.40 2.05
C SER A 245 16.32 1.74 1.97
N THR A 246 15.87 1.11 3.06
CA THR A 246 14.54 0.49 3.19
C THR A 246 13.44 1.50 3.54
N ALA A 247 13.76 2.76 3.83
CA ALA A 247 12.77 3.81 4.13
C ALA A 247 11.65 3.86 3.09
N VAL A 248 11.97 3.76 1.79
CA VAL A 248 11.02 3.76 0.67
C VAL A 248 9.97 2.63 0.75
N VAL A 249 10.36 1.43 1.20
CA VAL A 249 9.45 0.29 1.42
C VAL A 249 8.78 0.31 2.79
N GLY A 250 8.96 1.37 3.59
CA GLY A 250 8.39 1.49 4.94
C GLY A 250 9.29 0.90 6.03
N GLY A 251 10.60 0.86 5.80
CA GLY A 251 11.59 0.36 6.76
C GLY A 251 11.73 -1.16 6.79
N ASP A 252 11.00 -1.89 5.95
CA ASP A 252 11.01 -3.36 5.95
C ASP A 252 12.40 -3.94 5.58
N LEU A 253 13.00 -4.68 6.51
CA LEU A 253 14.24 -5.43 6.33
C LEU A 253 13.99 -6.85 5.78
N GLY A 254 12.74 -7.31 5.78
CA GLY A 254 12.36 -8.69 5.52
C GLY A 254 12.88 -9.66 6.58
N TRP A 255 12.98 -10.93 6.21
CA TRP A 255 13.52 -12.00 7.06
C TRP A 255 15.04 -11.92 7.15
N VAL A 256 15.55 -11.63 8.36
CA VAL A 256 16.97 -11.51 8.69
C VAL A 256 17.34 -12.43 9.85
N ARG A 257 18.56 -12.98 9.83
CA ARG A 257 19.10 -13.79 10.92
C ARG A 257 19.87 -12.93 11.93
N PRO A 258 19.94 -13.30 13.23
CA PRO A 258 20.65 -12.53 14.25
C PRO A 258 22.09 -12.15 13.86
N GLY A 259 22.84 -13.07 13.23
CA GLY A 259 24.22 -12.83 12.78
C GLY A 259 24.38 -11.90 11.57
N GLN A 260 23.28 -11.39 10.99
CA GLN A 260 23.28 -10.38 9.92
C GLN A 260 23.02 -8.96 10.46
N LEU A 261 22.67 -8.84 11.74
CA LEU A 261 22.39 -7.57 12.42
C LEU A 261 23.60 -7.11 13.25
N PRO A 262 23.76 -5.79 13.49
CA PRO A 262 24.64 -5.29 14.54
C PRO A 262 24.32 -5.94 15.90
N PRO A 263 25.31 -6.24 16.76
CA PRO A 263 25.08 -7.02 17.98
C PRO A 263 24.01 -6.44 18.93
N SER A 264 23.91 -5.12 19.04
CA SER A 264 22.88 -4.43 19.83
C SER A 264 21.46 -4.68 19.28
N MET A 265 21.29 -4.65 17.96
CA MET A 265 20.03 -4.96 17.28
C MET A 265 19.68 -6.44 17.38
N ALA A 266 20.64 -7.34 17.22
CA ALA A 266 20.43 -8.78 17.37
C ALA A 266 19.98 -9.16 18.79
N GLN A 267 20.61 -8.56 19.82
CA GLN A 267 20.27 -8.79 21.22
C GLN A 267 18.87 -8.25 21.57
N ALA A 268 18.50 -7.08 21.03
CA ALA A 268 17.17 -6.52 21.21
C ALA A 268 16.09 -7.39 20.53
N ALA A 269 16.29 -7.74 19.25
CA ALA A 269 15.35 -8.54 18.48
C ALA A 269 15.06 -9.93 19.09
N ALA A 270 16.07 -10.56 19.70
CA ALA A 270 15.91 -11.86 20.37
C ALA A 270 14.96 -11.84 21.59
N GLN A 271 14.67 -10.66 22.15
CA GLN A 271 13.77 -10.47 23.30
C GLN A 271 12.39 -9.92 22.91
N MET A 272 12.12 -9.72 21.61
CA MET A 272 10.87 -9.15 21.10
C MET A 272 9.89 -10.23 20.68
N GLU A 273 8.60 -9.96 20.93
CA GLU A 273 7.49 -10.72 20.35
C GLU A 273 6.87 -9.98 19.14
N PRO A 274 6.22 -10.69 18.19
CA PRO A 274 5.55 -10.08 17.06
C PRO A 274 4.58 -8.95 17.45
N GLY A 275 4.65 -7.84 16.71
CA GLY A 275 3.92 -6.60 16.98
C GLY A 275 4.62 -5.63 17.95
N GLN A 276 5.67 -6.04 18.66
CA GLN A 276 6.43 -5.15 19.54
C GLN A 276 7.44 -4.30 18.76
N PHE A 277 7.71 -3.09 19.25
CA PHE A 277 8.82 -2.27 18.78
C PHE A 277 9.69 -1.78 19.95
N VAL A 278 10.99 -1.57 19.68
CA VAL A 278 12.00 -1.22 20.68
C VAL A 278 13.01 -0.21 20.12
N GLY A 279 13.56 0.62 21.00
CA GLY A 279 14.57 1.62 20.67
C GLY A 279 14.62 2.78 21.67
N PRO A 280 15.32 3.87 21.33
CA PRO A 280 16.39 3.88 20.33
C PRO A 280 17.52 2.92 20.71
N ILE A 281 17.98 2.11 19.76
CA ILE A 281 19.14 1.22 19.91
C ILE A 281 20.35 1.95 19.33
N GLU A 282 21.43 2.06 20.10
CA GLU A 282 22.70 2.57 19.58
C GLU A 282 23.29 1.56 18.56
N VAL A 283 23.63 2.08 17.38
CA VAL A 283 24.20 1.32 16.27
C VAL A 283 25.35 2.11 15.64
N PRO A 284 26.27 1.48 14.88
CA PRO A 284 27.34 2.20 14.20
C PRO A 284 26.81 3.36 13.34
N GLY A 285 27.23 4.59 13.67
CA GLY A 285 26.85 5.82 12.97
C GLY A 285 25.44 6.35 13.24
N GLY A 286 24.68 5.81 14.20
CA GLY A 286 23.29 6.24 14.38
C GLY A 286 22.52 5.59 15.51
N MET A 287 21.20 5.71 15.40
CA MET A 287 20.19 5.15 16.31
C MET A 287 19.13 4.42 15.48
N SER A 288 18.78 3.19 15.84
CA SER A 288 17.71 2.44 15.18
C SER A 288 16.52 2.22 16.10
N ILE A 289 15.30 2.30 15.56
CA ILE A 289 14.07 1.77 16.18
C ILE A 289 13.68 0.53 15.38
N LEU A 290 13.47 -0.60 16.06
CA LEU A 290 13.08 -1.87 15.44
C LEU A 290 11.62 -2.21 15.73
N LEU A 291 10.93 -2.79 14.75
CA LEU A 291 9.62 -3.44 14.87
C LEU A 291 9.78 -4.93 14.56
N MET A 292 9.32 -5.80 15.46
CA MET A 292 9.20 -7.24 15.19
C MET A 292 7.90 -7.49 14.44
N VAL A 293 7.99 -7.77 13.13
CA VAL A 293 6.82 -8.11 12.31
C VAL A 293 6.42 -9.56 12.57
N ASP A 294 7.39 -10.47 12.54
CA ASP A 294 7.20 -11.90 12.85
C ASP A 294 8.54 -12.56 13.23
N ARG A 295 8.51 -13.71 13.89
CA ARG A 295 9.68 -14.53 14.23
C ARG A 295 9.44 -16.00 13.89
N ARG A 296 10.45 -16.72 13.42
CA ARG A 296 10.39 -18.16 13.12
C ARG A 296 11.75 -18.82 13.31
N GLN A 297 11.77 -20.15 13.22
CA GLN A 297 13.00 -20.90 13.01
C GLN A 297 13.04 -21.48 11.59
N VAL A 298 14.23 -21.55 10.99
CA VAL A 298 14.40 -21.96 9.60
C VAL A 298 14.18 -23.46 9.46
N LEU A 299 13.34 -23.88 8.50
CA LEU A 299 13.04 -25.28 8.18
C LEU A 299 12.56 -26.15 9.37
N THR A 300 11.97 -25.52 10.38
CA THR A 300 11.26 -26.15 11.51
C THR A 300 9.76 -25.86 11.45
N ALA A 301 8.92 -26.81 11.83
CA ALA A 301 7.48 -26.60 11.92
C ALA A 301 7.15 -25.45 12.89
N ASP A 302 6.49 -24.40 12.41
CA ASP A 302 5.96 -23.33 13.26
C ASP A 302 4.72 -23.87 14.00
N PRO A 303 4.66 -23.85 15.35
CA PRO A 303 3.48 -24.33 16.07
C PRO A 303 2.20 -23.57 15.72
N ARG A 304 2.30 -22.36 15.16
CA ARG A 304 1.16 -21.56 14.68
C ARG A 304 0.56 -22.09 13.37
N ASP A 305 1.27 -22.96 12.66
CA ASP A 305 0.77 -23.68 11.48
C ASP A 305 0.05 -24.99 11.84
N ALA A 306 -0.03 -25.35 13.13
CA ALA A 306 -0.73 -26.54 13.58
C ALA A 306 -2.24 -26.45 13.34
N VAL A 307 -2.84 -27.58 12.96
CA VAL A 307 -4.29 -27.76 12.94
C VAL A 307 -4.73 -28.22 14.33
N LEU A 308 -5.64 -27.45 14.93
CA LEU A 308 -6.18 -27.69 16.26
C LEU A 308 -7.58 -28.30 16.14
N SER A 309 -7.74 -29.53 16.62
CA SER A 309 -9.06 -30.10 16.86
C SER A 309 -9.59 -29.54 18.17
N LEU A 310 -10.58 -28.65 18.11
CA LEU A 310 -11.13 -27.96 19.27
C LEU A 310 -12.59 -28.32 19.49
N LYS A 311 -12.97 -28.52 20.76
CA LYS A 311 -14.38 -28.45 21.19
C LYS A 311 -14.63 -27.11 21.86
N GLN A 312 -15.45 -26.27 21.25
CA GLN A 312 -15.97 -25.07 21.88
C GLN A 312 -17.21 -25.44 22.69
N ILE A 313 -17.17 -25.22 24.00
CA ILE A 313 -18.35 -25.31 24.86
C ILE A 313 -18.85 -23.88 25.08
N SER A 314 -20.13 -23.61 24.80
CA SER A 314 -20.72 -22.26 24.85
C SER A 314 -22.01 -22.25 25.64
N LEU A 315 -22.07 -21.38 26.65
CA LEU A 315 -23.24 -21.08 27.46
C LEU A 315 -23.79 -19.70 27.07
N ASN A 316 -24.94 -19.68 26.42
CA ASN A 316 -25.62 -18.45 26.01
C ASN A 316 -26.48 -17.93 27.18
N PHE A 317 -26.47 -16.63 27.41
CA PHE A 317 -27.35 -16.01 28.42
C PHE A 317 -28.75 -15.77 27.84
N ALA A 318 -29.78 -15.91 28.67
CA ALA A 318 -31.15 -15.62 28.25
C ALA A 318 -31.37 -14.11 28.07
N PRO A 319 -32.20 -13.67 27.10
CA PRO A 319 -32.56 -12.26 26.96
C PRO A 319 -33.09 -11.68 28.27
N GLY A 320 -32.47 -10.60 28.76
CA GLY A 320 -32.81 -9.98 30.05
C GLY A 320 -32.04 -10.53 31.28
N THR A 321 -31.05 -11.41 31.10
CA THR A 321 -30.16 -11.83 32.20
C THR A 321 -29.41 -10.61 32.78
N THR A 322 -29.47 -10.41 34.09
CA THR A 322 -28.75 -9.30 34.74
C THR A 322 -27.25 -9.57 34.85
N PRO A 323 -26.37 -8.53 34.92
CA PRO A 323 -24.92 -8.73 35.07
C PRO A 323 -24.52 -9.59 36.28
N ALA A 324 -25.28 -9.51 37.39
CA ALA A 324 -25.04 -10.34 38.57
C ALA A 324 -25.33 -11.83 38.30
N GLN A 325 -26.45 -12.13 37.63
CA GLN A 325 -26.80 -13.51 37.23
C GLN A 325 -25.83 -14.06 36.19
N ALA A 326 -25.43 -13.25 35.20
CA ALA A 326 -24.43 -13.62 34.22
C ALA A 326 -23.08 -13.94 34.88
N SER A 327 -22.65 -13.14 35.87
CA SER A 327 -21.44 -13.40 36.65
C SER A 327 -21.53 -14.69 37.48
N GLU A 328 -22.67 -14.99 38.09
CA GLU A 328 -22.87 -16.24 38.86
C GLU A 328 -22.84 -17.47 37.94
N LEU A 329 -23.52 -17.40 36.79
CA LEU A 329 -23.50 -18.45 35.77
C LEU A 329 -22.10 -18.64 35.17
N ALA A 330 -21.39 -17.56 34.86
CA ALA A 330 -20.00 -17.59 34.42
C ALA A 330 -19.08 -18.23 35.47
N GLY A 331 -19.27 -17.93 36.76
CA GLY A 331 -18.53 -18.57 37.85
C GLY A 331 -18.76 -20.08 37.92
N LYS A 332 -20.01 -20.53 37.85
CA LYS A 332 -20.38 -21.96 37.82
C LYS A 332 -19.81 -22.67 36.58
N PHE A 333 -19.92 -22.03 35.41
CA PHE A 333 -19.36 -22.51 34.15
C PHE A 333 -17.84 -22.63 34.21
N THR A 334 -17.16 -21.61 34.74
CA THR A 334 -15.70 -21.62 34.96
C THR A 334 -15.29 -22.79 35.85
N GLU A 335 -15.95 -22.99 36.99
CA GLU A 335 -15.56 -24.05 37.92
C GLU A 335 -15.83 -25.45 37.37
N ALA A 336 -16.97 -25.65 36.70
CA ALA A 336 -17.27 -26.93 36.05
C ALA A 336 -16.32 -27.25 34.89
N THR A 337 -15.99 -26.27 34.04
CA THR A 337 -15.09 -26.47 32.88
C THR A 337 -13.63 -26.76 33.28
N LYS A 338 -13.15 -26.28 34.43
CA LYS A 338 -11.85 -26.71 35.00
C LYS A 338 -11.77 -28.22 35.28
N THR A 339 -12.90 -28.89 35.51
CA THR A 339 -12.92 -30.34 35.78
C THR A 339 -12.81 -31.20 34.51
N ILE A 340 -12.85 -30.58 33.32
CA ILE A 340 -12.71 -31.29 32.04
C ILE A 340 -11.27 -31.77 31.89
N ALA A 341 -11.07 -33.06 32.11
CA ALA A 341 -9.84 -33.78 31.79
C ALA A 341 -10.06 -34.63 30.53
N GLY A 342 -9.64 -34.13 29.38
CA GLY A 342 -9.78 -34.81 28.09
C GLY A 342 -11.11 -34.56 27.38
N CYS A 343 -11.09 -34.60 26.04
CA CYS A 343 -12.26 -34.26 25.23
C CYS A 343 -13.43 -35.27 25.25
N GLY A 344 -13.26 -36.42 25.91
CA GLY A 344 -14.39 -37.30 26.23
C GLY A 344 -15.27 -36.76 27.37
N ALA A 345 -14.69 -36.01 28.32
CA ALA A 345 -15.44 -35.40 29.43
C ALA A 345 -16.18 -34.12 29.02
N ALA A 346 -15.72 -33.45 27.96
CA ALA A 346 -16.26 -32.17 27.49
C ALA A 346 -17.78 -32.18 27.24
N ASP A 347 -18.30 -33.23 26.59
CA ASP A 347 -19.71 -33.31 26.22
C ASP A 347 -20.61 -33.54 27.44
N ALA A 348 -20.15 -34.38 28.39
CA ALA A 348 -20.87 -34.64 29.64
C ALA A 348 -20.92 -33.40 30.55
N VAL A 349 -19.82 -32.66 30.65
CA VAL A 349 -19.77 -31.40 31.40
C VAL A 349 -20.67 -30.35 30.74
N ALA A 350 -20.61 -30.20 29.42
CA ALA A 350 -21.51 -29.29 28.69
C ALA A 350 -22.99 -29.63 28.90
N GLN A 351 -23.36 -30.92 28.83
CA GLN A 351 -24.72 -31.39 29.05
C GLN A 351 -25.21 -31.09 30.48
N SER A 352 -24.34 -31.26 31.50
CA SER A 352 -24.69 -30.92 32.89
C SER A 352 -24.91 -29.42 33.13
N LEU A 353 -24.34 -28.57 32.29
CA LEU A 353 -24.45 -27.11 32.33
C LEU A 353 -25.55 -26.55 31.42
N GLY A 354 -26.19 -27.39 30.60
CA GLY A 354 -27.09 -26.93 29.53
C GLY A 354 -26.37 -26.14 28.42
N ALA A 355 -25.05 -26.29 28.30
CA ALA A 355 -24.23 -25.61 27.31
C ALA A 355 -24.23 -26.36 25.97
N SER A 356 -23.99 -25.63 24.89
CA SER A 356 -23.81 -26.18 23.54
C SER A 356 -22.36 -26.58 23.29
N VAL A 357 -22.12 -27.59 22.45
CA VAL A 357 -20.77 -28.01 22.04
C VAL A 357 -20.65 -27.97 20.52
N VAL A 358 -19.59 -27.34 20.03
CA VAL A 358 -19.21 -27.33 18.61
C VAL A 358 -17.79 -27.86 18.49
N ALA A 359 -17.64 -29.03 17.85
CA ALA A 359 -16.33 -29.55 17.46
C ALA A 359 -15.94 -28.97 16.09
N ARG A 360 -14.70 -28.48 15.97
CA ARG A 360 -14.14 -27.97 14.71
C ARG A 360 -12.63 -28.16 14.66
N ASP A 361 -12.10 -28.48 13.49
CA ASP A 361 -10.68 -28.36 13.20
C ASP A 361 -10.41 -26.94 12.67
N ILE A 362 -9.39 -26.28 13.19
CA ILE A 362 -9.02 -24.91 12.82
C ILE A 362 -7.51 -24.72 12.81
N LEU A 363 -6.97 -24.01 11.82
CA LEU A 363 -5.54 -23.70 11.75
C LEU A 363 -5.22 -22.60 12.77
N MET A 364 -4.18 -22.76 13.60
CA MET A 364 -3.97 -21.89 14.77
C MET A 364 -3.88 -20.39 14.39
N ARG A 365 -3.26 -20.01 13.27
CA ARG A 365 -3.24 -18.61 12.76
C ARG A 365 -4.63 -17.98 12.52
N GLN A 366 -5.70 -18.78 12.36
CA GLN A 366 -7.07 -18.28 12.16
C GLN A 366 -7.75 -17.86 13.47
N LEU A 367 -7.16 -18.19 14.63
CA LEU A 367 -7.65 -17.73 15.92
C LEU A 367 -7.24 -16.27 16.19
N PRO A 368 -8.02 -15.49 16.95
CA PRO A 368 -7.58 -14.20 17.50
C PRO A 368 -6.29 -14.34 18.32
N ALA A 369 -5.40 -13.33 18.27
CA ALA A 369 -4.07 -13.39 18.91
C ALA A 369 -4.07 -13.79 20.40
N PRO A 370 -4.99 -13.33 21.28
CA PRO A 370 -5.05 -13.79 22.68
C PRO A 370 -5.35 -15.30 22.82
N LEU A 371 -6.16 -15.84 21.90
CA LEU A 371 -6.46 -17.27 21.85
C LEU A 371 -5.31 -18.06 21.22
N GLN A 372 -4.56 -17.50 20.26
CA GLN A 372 -3.33 -18.14 19.76
C GLN A 372 -2.33 -18.39 20.90
N ALA A 373 -2.00 -17.36 21.67
CA ALA A 373 -1.09 -17.48 22.82
C ALA A 373 -1.59 -18.54 23.82
N THR A 374 -2.86 -18.46 24.21
CA THR A 374 -3.49 -19.46 25.10
C THR A 374 -3.39 -20.88 24.52
N MET A 375 -3.60 -21.05 23.20
CA MET A 375 -3.54 -22.34 22.52
C MET A 375 -2.11 -22.84 22.27
N MET A 376 -1.06 -22.05 22.45
CA MET A 376 0.33 -22.54 22.41
C MET A 376 0.68 -23.28 23.71
N ASP A 377 0.37 -22.68 24.85
CA ASP A 377 0.68 -23.21 26.19
C ASP A 377 -0.21 -24.40 26.60
N LEU A 378 -1.45 -24.46 26.10
CA LEU A 378 -2.43 -25.48 26.46
C LEU A 378 -2.00 -26.88 25.99
N GLN A 379 -2.21 -27.91 26.82
CA GLN A 379 -1.95 -29.31 26.45
C GLN A 379 -3.21 -29.99 25.94
N VAL A 380 -3.04 -31.07 25.16
CA VAL A 380 -4.19 -31.88 24.68
C VAL A 380 -4.95 -32.46 25.87
N GLY A 381 -6.24 -32.19 25.91
CA GLY A 381 -7.18 -32.54 26.97
C GLY A 381 -7.44 -31.43 28.00
N GLN A 382 -6.73 -30.30 27.94
CA GLN A 382 -6.96 -29.15 28.82
C GLN A 382 -7.94 -28.13 28.20
N THR A 383 -8.39 -27.18 29.02
CA THR A 383 -9.36 -26.12 28.68
C THR A 383 -8.74 -24.73 28.72
N SER A 384 -9.13 -23.86 27.79
CA SER A 384 -8.79 -22.44 27.83
C SER A 384 -9.42 -21.76 29.06
N GLN A 385 -8.93 -20.56 29.40
CA GLN A 385 -9.74 -19.67 30.22
C GLN A 385 -11.07 -19.34 29.49
N PRO A 386 -12.17 -19.07 30.21
CA PRO A 386 -13.42 -18.64 29.60
C PRO A 386 -13.28 -17.28 28.91
N PHE A 387 -13.92 -17.13 27.75
CA PHE A 387 -13.96 -15.90 26.96
C PHE A 387 -15.36 -15.68 26.37
N GLY A 388 -15.70 -14.43 26.06
CA GLY A 388 -17.01 -14.05 25.52
C GLY A 388 -17.48 -12.71 26.05
N ALA A 389 -18.76 -12.41 25.83
CA ALA A 389 -19.40 -11.15 26.21
C ALA A 389 -20.78 -11.39 26.85
N VAL A 390 -21.33 -10.41 27.56
CA VAL A 390 -22.57 -10.58 28.34
C VAL A 390 -23.81 -10.70 27.44
N ASP A 391 -23.71 -10.22 26.21
CA ASP A 391 -24.70 -10.30 25.14
C ASP A 391 -24.52 -11.54 24.24
N GLU A 392 -23.28 -11.96 23.96
CA GLU A 392 -22.98 -13.14 23.12
C GLU A 392 -22.91 -14.47 23.87
N GLY A 393 -22.75 -14.44 25.21
CA GLY A 393 -22.53 -15.61 26.05
C GLY A 393 -21.05 -15.87 26.35
N ILE A 394 -20.78 -16.94 27.11
CA ILE A 394 -19.43 -17.33 27.54
C ILE A 394 -19.04 -18.68 26.96
N SER A 395 -17.79 -18.81 26.52
CA SER A 395 -17.23 -20.01 25.89
C SER A 395 -15.91 -20.45 26.53
N VAL A 396 -15.60 -21.75 26.45
CA VAL A 396 -14.24 -22.30 26.60
C VAL A 396 -13.89 -23.14 25.38
N LEU A 397 -12.59 -23.25 25.08
CA LEU A 397 -12.06 -24.18 24.10
C LEU A 397 -11.35 -25.33 24.82
N VAL A 398 -11.78 -26.56 24.54
CA VAL A 398 -11.07 -27.78 24.94
C VAL A 398 -10.19 -28.22 23.77
N LEU A 399 -8.88 -28.38 24.01
CA LEU A 399 -7.94 -28.83 22.97
C LEU A 399 -7.99 -30.36 22.86
N CYS A 400 -8.55 -30.89 21.79
CA CYS A 400 -8.72 -32.33 21.58
C CYS A 400 -7.61 -32.98 20.77
N GLY A 401 -6.92 -32.20 19.95
CA GLY A 401 -5.79 -32.62 19.14
C GLY A 401 -5.01 -31.41 18.63
N ARG A 402 -3.71 -31.58 18.46
CA ARG A 402 -2.82 -30.62 17.81
C ARG A 402 -2.02 -31.41 16.77
N ASP A 403 -2.45 -31.34 15.52
CA ASP A 403 -1.68 -31.91 14.41
C ASP A 403 -0.62 -30.90 13.99
N MET A 404 0.64 -31.24 14.23
CA MET A 404 1.79 -30.42 13.88
C MET A 404 2.21 -30.76 12.45
N PRO A 405 2.45 -29.76 11.57
CA PRO A 405 2.95 -30.07 10.24
C PRO A 405 4.28 -30.83 10.34
N GLN A 406 4.38 -31.96 9.65
CA GLN A 406 5.48 -32.94 9.84
C GLN A 406 6.87 -32.39 9.48
N SER A 407 6.92 -31.27 8.76
CA SER A 407 8.08 -30.41 8.59
C SER A 407 7.63 -28.96 8.52
N ALA A 408 8.56 -28.01 8.60
CA ALA A 408 8.31 -26.76 7.88
C ALA A 408 7.95 -27.09 6.42
N SER A 409 7.09 -26.28 5.81
CA SER A 409 7.07 -26.17 4.36
C SER A 409 8.40 -25.58 3.91
N ALA A 410 9.41 -26.43 3.74
CA ALA A 410 10.60 -26.09 2.97
C ALA A 410 10.08 -25.58 1.62
N PRO A 411 10.41 -24.34 1.20
CA PRO A 411 9.91 -23.81 -0.06
C PRO A 411 10.27 -24.79 -1.16
N ASP A 412 9.27 -25.23 -1.92
CA ASP A 412 9.51 -26.18 -3.02
C ASP A 412 10.50 -25.58 -4.01
N LEU A 413 11.25 -26.42 -4.72
CA LEU A 413 12.27 -25.97 -5.67
C LEU A 413 11.69 -24.99 -6.70
N GLN A 414 10.46 -25.24 -7.16
CA GLN A 414 9.74 -24.34 -8.06
C GLN A 414 9.39 -22.99 -7.40
N GLN A 415 9.09 -22.97 -6.10
CA GLN A 415 8.82 -21.72 -5.36
C GLN A 415 10.10 -20.90 -5.13
N ILE A 416 11.25 -21.57 -4.93
CA ILE A 416 12.56 -20.92 -4.84
C ILE A 416 12.94 -20.33 -6.20
N GLU A 417 12.80 -21.12 -7.26
CA GLU A 417 13.06 -20.70 -8.64
C GLU A 417 12.20 -19.50 -9.04
N GLN A 418 10.87 -19.58 -8.83
CA GLN A 418 9.95 -18.48 -9.15
C GLN A 418 10.29 -17.21 -8.37
N ARG A 419 10.59 -17.30 -7.06
CA ARG A 419 10.99 -16.14 -6.25
C ARG A 419 12.29 -15.50 -6.77
N LEU A 420 13.29 -16.31 -7.11
CA LEU A 420 14.54 -15.81 -7.68
C LEU A 420 14.33 -15.17 -9.05
N LEU A 421 13.42 -15.71 -9.87
CA LEU A 421 13.02 -15.15 -11.15
C LEU A 421 12.34 -13.79 -10.96
N ASP A 422 11.33 -13.71 -10.09
CA ASP A 422 10.61 -12.47 -9.77
C ASP A 422 11.55 -11.39 -9.24
N GLU A 423 12.46 -11.73 -8.32
CA GLU A 423 13.49 -10.81 -7.82
C GLU A 423 14.39 -10.27 -8.95
N LYS A 424 14.84 -11.12 -9.86
CA LYS A 424 15.68 -10.71 -11.00
C LYS A 424 14.92 -9.85 -11.99
N VAL A 425 13.68 -10.23 -12.32
CA VAL A 425 12.78 -9.47 -13.19
C VAL A 425 12.52 -8.10 -12.60
N ASN A 426 12.17 -8.00 -11.31
CA ASN A 426 11.95 -6.72 -10.62
C ASN A 426 13.21 -5.85 -10.59
N LYS A 427 14.38 -6.41 -10.27
CA LYS A 427 15.67 -5.67 -10.29
C LYS A 427 16.03 -5.17 -11.69
N ARG A 428 15.66 -5.89 -12.75
CA ARG A 428 15.85 -5.46 -14.16
C ARG A 428 14.80 -4.42 -14.58
N ALA A 429 13.54 -4.61 -14.21
CA ALA A 429 12.44 -3.67 -14.46
C ALA A 429 12.72 -2.29 -13.85
N GLN A 430 13.17 -2.24 -12.59
CA GLN A 430 13.59 -0.99 -11.92
C GLN A 430 14.74 -0.28 -12.63
N ARG A 431 15.74 -1.04 -13.12
CA ARG A 431 16.84 -0.48 -13.92
C ARG A 431 16.34 0.09 -15.24
N TYR A 432 15.49 -0.66 -15.95
CA TYR A 432 14.92 -0.24 -17.23
C TYR A 432 14.08 1.04 -17.07
N LEU A 433 13.19 1.11 -16.08
CA LEU A 433 12.40 2.34 -15.81
C LEU A 433 13.28 3.53 -15.42
N ARG A 434 14.32 3.34 -14.60
CA ARG A 434 15.28 4.39 -14.28
C ARG A 434 16.03 4.87 -15.54
N ASP A 435 16.38 3.96 -16.44
CA ASP A 435 17.08 4.30 -17.67
C ASP A 435 16.14 5.04 -18.65
N LEU A 436 14.85 4.65 -18.74
CA LEU A 436 13.82 5.43 -19.44
C LEU A 436 13.68 6.86 -18.87
N ARG A 437 13.64 7.02 -17.54
CA ARG A 437 13.61 8.34 -16.88
C ARG A 437 14.85 9.18 -17.18
N ARG A 438 16.03 8.56 -17.29
CA ARG A 438 17.31 9.22 -17.59
C ARG A 438 17.34 9.72 -19.04
N ASP A 439 16.78 8.94 -19.96
CA ASP A 439 16.84 9.22 -21.39
C ASP A 439 15.66 10.09 -21.88
N ALA A 440 14.66 10.33 -21.02
CA ALA A 440 13.50 11.18 -21.30
C ALA A 440 13.79 12.69 -21.19
N VAL A 441 13.14 13.46 -22.04
CA VAL A 441 13.05 14.92 -21.93
C VAL A 441 11.82 15.27 -21.07
N ILE A 442 12.06 15.78 -19.87
CA ILE A 442 11.02 16.18 -18.91
C ILE A 442 11.14 17.68 -18.63
N GLU A 443 10.15 18.45 -19.07
CA GLU A 443 10.06 19.90 -18.86
C GLU A 443 9.02 20.19 -17.77
N TYR A 444 9.45 20.78 -16.65
CA TYR A 444 8.57 21.18 -15.55
C TYR A 444 8.00 22.60 -15.79
N SER A 445 6.76 22.84 -15.37
CA SER A 445 6.02 24.11 -15.58
C SER A 445 5.84 24.93 -14.30
#